data_AF-A0A3C0B2H4-F1
#
_entry.id   AF-A0A3C0B2H4-F1
#
_cell.length_a   1.000
_cell.length_b   1.000
_cell.length_c   1.000
_cell.angle_alpha   90.00
_cell.angle_beta   90.00
_cell.angle_gamma   90.00
#
_symmetry.space_group_name_H-M   'P 1'
#
loop_
_entity.id
_entity.type
_entity.pdbx_description
1 polymer ?
#
loop_
_entity_poly.entity_id
_entity_poly.type
_entity_poly.pdbx_seq_one_letter_code
_entity_poly.pdbx_strand_id
1 'polypeptide(L)' 'MRFSVDKINYEIDLSQVSKSLMNASIQEKLSYRILPFCIGITWFPFINEDLSTSQLIKQAKQLNH' A
#
# COMPACT_ATOMS: atom_id res chain seq x y z
N MET A 1 -3.67 3.74 -4.89
CA MET A 1 -4.34 2.67 -4.13
C MET A 1 -5.13 3.30 -3.00
N ARG A 2 -6.33 2.77 -2.74
CA ARG A 2 -7.12 3.13 -1.55
C ARG A 2 -7.13 1.98 -0.56
N PHE A 3 -6.92 2.28 0.71
CA PHE A 3 -7.05 1.31 1.81
C PHE A 3 -7.67 1.98 3.03
N SER A 4 -8.24 1.17 3.91
CA SER A 4 -8.94 1.66 5.10
C SER A 4 -8.31 1.11 6.37
N VAL A 5 -8.03 1.99 7.34
CA VAL A 5 -7.55 1.63 8.68
C VAL A 5 -8.42 2.36 9.68
N ASP A 6 -9.00 1.65 10.65
CA ASP A 6 -9.91 2.22 11.65
C ASP A 6 -11.02 3.10 11.06
N LYS A 7 -11.59 2.66 9.93
CA LYS A 7 -12.62 3.38 9.14
C LYS A 7 -12.16 4.69 8.50
N ILE A 8 -10.87 5.02 8.58
CA ILE A 8 -10.26 6.13 7.85
C ILE A 8 -9.74 5.60 6.52
N ASN A 9 -10.15 6.26 5.43
CA ASN A 9 -9.69 5.94 4.09
C ASN A 9 -8.42 6.73 3.77
N TYR A 10 -7.42 6.02 3.28
CA TYR A 10 -6.16 6.58 2.81
C TYR A 10 -6.02 6.32 1.31
N GLU A 11 -5.60 7.34 0.58
CA GLU A 11 -5.22 7.24 -0.82
C GLU A 11 -3.72 7.50 -0.95
N ILE A 12 -3.02 6.59 -1.62
CA ILE A 12 -1.58 6.68 -1.85
C ILE A 12 -1.24 6.33 -3.29
N ASP A 13 -0.33 7.08 -3.89
CA ASP A 13 0.26 6.71 -5.17
C ASP A 13 1.35 5.66 -4.94
N LEU A 14 1.06 4.40 -5.30
CA LEU A 14 2.01 3.29 -5.13
C LEU A 14 3.31 3.48 -5.92
N SER A 15 3.31 4.30 -6.98
CA SER A 15 4.53 4.61 -7.75
C SER A 15 5.56 5.39 -6.94
N GLN A 16 5.11 6.15 -5.93
CA GLN A 16 5.97 6.90 -5.01
C GLN A 16 6.48 6.03 -3.85
N VAL A 17 5.90 4.84 -3.67
CA VAL A 17 6.19 3.96 -2.53
C VAL A 17 7.19 2.90 -2.91
N SER A 18 7.08 2.33 -4.11
CA SER A 18 7.98 1.29 -4.58
C SER A 18 8.12 1.28 -6.10
N LYS A 19 9.36 1.01 -6.56
CA LYS A 19 9.66 0.78 -7.97
C LYS A 19 9.05 -0.52 -8.50
N SER A 20 8.99 -1.58 -7.69
CA SER A 20 8.36 -2.84 -8.12
C SER A 20 6.86 -2.63 -8.29
N LEU A 21 6.23 -1.94 -7.33
CA LEU A 21 4.83 -1.56 -7.46
C LEU A 21 4.60 -0.58 -8.59
N MET A 22 5.52 0.34 -8.90
CA MET A 22 5.40 1.21 -10.08
C MET A 22 5.28 0.40 -11.37
N ASN A 23 6.17 -0.58 -11.55
CA ASN A 23 6.30 -1.38 -12.77
C ASN A 23 5.30 -2.55 -12.86
N ALA A 24 4.65 -2.91 -11.76
CA ALA A 24 3.65 -3.98 -11.74
C ALA A 24 2.41 -3.64 -12.57
N SER A 25 1.83 -4.68 -13.18
CA SER A 25 0.55 -4.59 -13.87
C SER A 25 -0.58 -4.18 -12.91
N ILE A 26 -1.70 -3.73 -13.47
CA ILE A 26 -2.89 -3.38 -12.66
C ILE A 26 -3.37 -4.61 -11.87
N GLN A 27 -3.34 -5.80 -12.46
CA GLN A 27 -3.79 -7.02 -11.81
C GLN A 27 -2.91 -7.40 -10.61
N GLU A 28 -1.59 -7.29 -10.75
CA GLU A 28 -0.65 -7.53 -9.64
C GLU A 28 -0.79 -6.48 -8.55
N LYS A 29 -0.99 -5.20 -8.90
CA LYS A 29 -1.26 -4.14 -7.92
C LYS A 29 -2.51 -4.41 -7.09
N LEU A 30 -3.52 -5.07 -7.67
CA LEU A 30 -4.77 -5.42 -7.00
C LEU A 30 -4.70 -6.72 -6.19
N SER A 31 -3.64 -7.52 -6.31
CA SER A 31 -3.48 -8.79 -5.59
C SER A 31 -2.97 -8.63 -4.15
N TYR A 32 -3.05 -7.42 -3.59
CA TYR A 32 -2.53 -7.13 -2.26
C TYR A 32 -3.37 -7.80 -1.16
N ARG A 33 -2.73 -8.06 -0.03
CA ARG A 33 -3.38 -8.53 1.19
C ARG A 33 -2.97 -7.64 2.36
N ILE A 34 -3.94 -7.29 3.19
CA ILE A 34 -3.68 -6.59 4.45
C ILE A 34 -3.28 -7.65 5.48
N LEU A 35 -2.14 -7.46 6.13
CA LEU A 35 -1.65 -8.34 7.19
C LEU A 35 -2.53 -8.21 8.45
N PRO A 36 -2.56 -9.24 9.32
CA PRO A 36 -3.30 -9.20 10.58
C PRO A 36 -3.01 -7.95 11.40
N PHE A 37 -4.01 -7.47 12.14
CA PHE A 37 -3.93 -6.24 12.94
C PHE A 37 -3.55 -4.98 12.14
N CYS A 38 -3.75 -5.00 10.82
CA CYS A 38 -3.47 -3.89 9.92
C CYS A 38 -2.01 -3.38 9.98
N ILE A 39 -1.04 -4.25 10.34
CA ILE A 39 0.36 -3.84 10.53
C ILE A 39 1.10 -3.53 9.21
N GLY A 40 0.64 -4.13 8.12
CA GLY A 40 1.23 -3.96 6.81
C GLY A 40 0.35 -4.46 5.67
N ILE A 41 0.81 -4.23 4.45
CA ILE A 41 0.18 -4.66 3.21
C ILE A 41 1.24 -5.41 2.41
N THR A 42 0.90 -6.61 1.95
CA THR A 42 1.80 -7.49 1.20
C THR A 42 1.27 -7.75 -0.21
N TRP A 43 2.18 -7.82 -1.19
CA TRP A 43 1.93 -8.23 -2.57
C TRP A 43 2.61 -9.57 -2.90
N PHE A 44 2.65 -10.49 -1.94
CA PHE A 44 3.15 -11.85 -2.16
C PHE A 44 2.06 -12.79 -2.72
N PRO A 45 2.35 -13.65 -3.73
CA PRO A 45 3.68 -13.97 -4.27
C PRO A 45 4.14 -13.16 -5.49
N PHE A 46 3.31 -12.26 -6.03
CA PHE A 46 3.54 -11.70 -7.38
C PHE A 46 4.60 -10.59 -7.44
N ILE A 47 4.66 -9.72 -6.43
CA ILE A 47 5.58 -8.57 -6.39
C ILE A 47 6.66 -8.76 -5.30
N ASN A 48 6.43 -9.71 -4.37
CA ASN A 48 7.31 -10.00 -3.23
C ASN A 48 7.69 -8.72 -2.45
N GLU A 49 6.67 -7.93 -2.12
CA GLU A 49 6.83 -6.63 -1.49
C GLU A 49 5.88 -6.46 -0.30
N ASP A 50 6.43 -5.95 0.80
CA ASP A 50 5.75 -5.71 2.06
C ASP A 50 5.92 -4.24 2.48
N LEU A 51 4.81 -3.59 2.80
CA LEU A 51 4.79 -2.18 3.19
C LEU A 51 4.13 -2.03 4.56
N SER A 52 4.74 -1.26 5.45
CA SER A 52 4.14 -0.98 6.76
C SER A 52 3.00 0.00 6.64
N THR A 53 1.83 -0.34 7.18
CA THR A 53 0.66 0.54 7.17
C THR A 53 0.93 1.87 7.88
N SER A 54 1.73 1.87 8.95
CA SER A 54 2.10 3.09 9.66
C SER A 54 2.91 4.06 8.80
N GLN A 55 3.82 3.54 7.98
CA GLN A 55 4.60 4.33 7.02
C GLN A 55 3.71 4.85 5.89
N LEU A 56 2.81 4.01 5.37
CA LEU A 56 1.85 4.41 4.33
C LEU A 56 0.91 5.52 4.82
N ILE A 57 0.41 5.42 6.06
CA ILE A 57 -0.41 6.48 6.68
C ILE A 57 0.40 7.78 6.81
N LYS A 58 1.66 7.70 7.25
CA LYS A 58 2.52 8.89 7.37
C LYS A 58 2.73 9.57 6.03
N GLN A 59 3.04 8.81 4.98
CA GLN A 59 3.20 9.34 3.62
C GLN A 59 1.89 9.92 3.07
N ALA A 60 0.77 9.21 3.23
CA ALA A 60 -0.54 9.70 2.79
C ALA A 60 -0.92 11.02 3.48
N LYS A 61 -0.56 11.21 4.75
CA LYS A 61 -0.77 12.48 5.46
C LYS A 61 0.14 13.60 4.94
N GLN A 62 1.41 13.30 4.66
CA GLN A 62 2.37 14.29 4.14
C GLN A 62 2.00 14.82 2.75
N LEU A 63 1.33 14.00 1.93
CA LEU A 63 0.93 14.38 0.57
C LEU A 63 -0.41 15.15 0.52
N ASN A 64 -1.16 15.20 1.63
CA ASN A 64 -2.44 15.92 1.72
C ASN A 64 -2.32 17.28 2.47
N HIS A 65 -1.10 17.80 2.59
CA HIS A 65 -0.79 19.12 3.15
C HIS A 65 -0.20 20.04 2.09
#